data_AF-A0A9W6TWB6-F1
#
_entry.id   AF-A0A9W6TWB6-F1
#
_cell.length_a   1.000
_cell.length_b   1.000
_cell.length_c   1.000
_cell.angle_alpha   90.00
_cell.angle_beta   90.00
_cell.angle_gamma   90.00
#
_symmetry.space_group_name_H-M   'P 1'
#
loop_
_entity.id
_entity.type
_entity.pdbx_description
1 polymer ?
#
loop_
_entity_poly.entity_id
_entity_poly.type
_entity_poly.pdbx_seq_one_letter_code
_entity_poly.pdbx_strand_id
1 'polypeptide(L)'
;MTLNVFKELLDNVASQGTLLAVEAIVEHRLNTDMQAYEVKVTWHGLETIEDSWEPLKTMCEDVPQLLLQYANGADDDDFLRTVTAAINRK
;
A
#
# COMPACT_ATOMS: atom_id res chain seq x y z
N MET A 1 18.59 42.60 -2.11
CA MET A 1 17.44 41.90 -1.51
C MET A 1 17.06 40.75 -2.42
N THR A 2 16.87 39.61 -1.81
CA THR A 2 17.13 38.27 -2.34
C THR A 2 16.04 37.78 -3.29
N LEU A 3 16.43 37.29 -4.47
CA LEU A 3 15.64 36.42 -5.34
C LEU A 3 15.47 35.07 -4.64
N ASN A 4 14.40 34.89 -3.86
CA ASN A 4 14.18 33.65 -3.11
C ASN A 4 12.82 32.98 -3.36
N VAL A 5 12.09 33.40 -4.40
CA VAL A 5 10.72 32.90 -4.65
C VAL A 5 10.70 31.65 -5.55
N PHE A 6 11.83 31.19 -6.09
CA PHE A 6 11.82 30.00 -6.96
C PHE A 6 12.09 28.68 -6.21
N LYS A 7 12.52 28.71 -4.94
CA LYS A 7 12.90 27.48 -4.21
C LYS A 7 11.74 26.80 -3.47
N GLU A 8 10.66 27.53 -3.19
CA GLU A 8 9.50 27.00 -2.44
C GLU A 8 8.41 26.39 -3.32
N LEU A 9 8.44 26.61 -4.64
CA LEU A 9 7.48 26.00 -5.57
C LEU A 9 7.97 24.67 -6.18
N LEU A 10 9.23 24.28 -5.96
CA LEU A 10 9.76 23.02 -6.47
C LEU A 10 9.57 21.84 -5.49
N ASP A 11 9.42 22.10 -4.19
CA ASP A 11 9.26 21.05 -3.18
C ASP A 11 7.81 20.56 -3.00
N ASN A 12 6.82 21.18 -3.67
CA ASN A 12 5.41 20.80 -3.54
C ASN A 12 4.84 20.02 -4.75
N VAL A 13 5.70 19.57 -5.66
CA VAL A 13 5.34 18.65 -6.77
C VAL A 13 5.98 17.26 -6.56
N ALA A 14 6.15 16.85 -5.30
CA ALA A 14 6.68 15.52 -4.98
C ALA A 14 5.67 14.59 -4.28
N SER A 15 4.48 15.08 -3.88
CA SER A 15 3.51 14.28 -3.12
C SER A 15 2.22 13.92 -3.85
N GLN A 16 2.11 14.21 -5.14
CA GLN A 16 1.03 13.62 -5.93
C GLN A 16 1.53 12.26 -6.41
N GLY A 17 1.42 11.25 -5.54
CA GLY A 17 1.58 9.87 -5.95
C GLY A 17 0.73 9.62 -7.18
N THR A 18 1.27 8.94 -8.18
CA THR A 18 0.47 8.54 -9.34
C THR A 18 -0.58 7.56 -8.84
N LEU A 19 -1.86 7.83 -9.12
CA LEU A 19 -2.93 6.88 -8.84
C LEU A 19 -2.75 5.67 -9.78
N LEU A 20 -2.25 4.57 -9.22
CA LEU A 20 -2.11 3.30 -9.91
C LEU A 20 -3.24 2.37 -9.48
N ALA A 21 -3.87 1.70 -10.44
CA ALA A 21 -4.86 0.69 -10.13
C ALA A 21 -4.18 -0.60 -9.68
N VAL A 22 -4.68 -1.19 -8.59
CA VAL A 22 -4.21 -2.51 -8.13
C VAL A 22 -4.77 -3.59 -9.07
N GLU A 23 -3.88 -4.41 -9.62
CA GLU A 23 -4.27 -5.61 -10.39
C GLU A 23 -4.51 -6.79 -9.47
N ALA A 24 -3.56 -7.08 -8.58
CA ALA A 24 -3.66 -8.18 -7.64
C ALA A 24 -2.80 -7.95 -6.40
N ILE A 25 -3.18 -8.59 -5.30
CA ILE A 25 -2.31 -8.84 -4.16
C ILE A 25 -1.80 -10.27 -4.31
N VAL A 26 -0.47 -10.42 -4.32
CA VAL A 26 0.17 -11.70 -4.67
C VAL A 26 0.91 -12.34 -3.49
N GLU A 27 1.30 -11.55 -2.51
CA GLU A 27 2.06 -12.01 -1.35
C GLU A 27 1.76 -11.15 -0.11
N HIS A 28 1.99 -11.69 1.08
CA HIS A 28 1.98 -10.94 2.33
C HIS A 28 3.18 -11.34 3.18
N ARG A 29 3.64 -10.41 4.02
CA ARG A 29 4.70 -10.67 5.00
C ARG A 29 4.52 -9.82 6.24
N LEU A 30 5.02 -10.30 7.36
CA LEU A 30 5.27 -9.48 8.53
C LEU A 30 6.64 -8.81 8.38
N ASN A 31 6.66 -7.49 8.18
CA ASN A 31 7.91 -6.72 8.20
C ASN A 31 8.36 -6.59 9.67
N THR A 32 9.44 -7.29 10.03
CA THR A 32 9.96 -7.31 11.41
C THR A 32 10.57 -5.97 11.85
N ASP A 33 11.04 -5.15 10.92
CA ASP A 33 11.61 -3.85 11.26
C ASP A 33 10.50 -2.86 11.61
N MET A 34 9.37 -2.94 10.90
CA MET A 34 8.20 -2.08 11.12
C MET A 34 7.18 -2.67 12.10
N GLN A 35 7.34 -3.95 12.46
CA GLN A 35 6.38 -4.72 13.26
C GLN A 35 4.94 -4.62 12.70
N ALA A 36 4.83 -4.62 11.37
CA ALA A 36 3.58 -4.42 10.66
C ALA A 36 3.52 -5.31 9.41
N TYR A 37 2.31 -5.73 9.03
CA TYR A 37 2.13 -6.45 7.78
C TYR A 37 2.26 -5.51 6.58
N GLU A 38 2.82 -6.07 5.52
CA GLU A 38 2.85 -5.51 4.18
C GLU A 38 2.32 -6.55 3.21
N VAL A 39 1.78 -6.06 2.08
CA VAL A 39 1.33 -6.91 0.98
C VAL A 39 2.08 -6.54 -0.29
N LYS A 40 2.43 -7.54 -1.09
CA LYS A 40 3.02 -7.32 -2.40
C LYS A 40 1.92 -7.13 -3.42
N VAL A 41 1.99 -6.03 -4.15
CA VAL A 41 0.98 -5.57 -5.09
C VAL A 41 1.51 -5.58 -6.50
N THR A 42 0.76 -6.23 -7.38
CA THR A 42 0.92 -6.09 -8.82
C THR A 42 0.02 -4.96 -9.30
N TRP A 43 0.60 -4.07 -10.08
CA TRP A 43 -0.06 -2.86 -10.57
C TRP A 43 -0.60 -3.07 -11.98
N HIS A 44 -1.83 -2.63 -12.19
CA HIS A 44 -2.51 -2.81 -13.47
C HIS A 44 -1.77 -2.09 -14.59
N GLY A 45 -1.38 -2.86 -15.60
CA GLY A 45 -0.69 -2.34 -16.78
C GLY A 45 0.80 -2.06 -16.57
N LEU A 46 1.37 -2.43 -15.42
CA LEU A 46 2.81 -2.41 -15.19
C LEU A 46 3.40 -3.82 -15.23
N GLU A 47 4.71 -3.90 -15.46
CA GLU A 47 5.43 -5.17 -15.41
C GLU A 47 5.63 -5.62 -13.96
N THR A 48 5.80 -6.91 -13.71
CA THR A 48 5.98 -7.47 -12.35
C THR A 48 7.25 -6.97 -11.63
N ILE A 49 8.18 -6.35 -12.35
CA ILE A 49 9.35 -5.67 -11.77
C ILE A 49 8.94 -4.41 -10.98
N GLU A 50 7.80 -3.81 -11.34
CA GLU A 50 7.20 -2.66 -10.66
C GLU A 50 6.34 -3.08 -9.46
N ASP A 51 6.19 -4.39 -9.19
CA ASP A 51 5.50 -4.86 -7.99
C ASP A 51 6.14 -4.26 -6.74
N SER A 52 5.32 -3.71 -5.84
CA SER A 52 5.80 -3.06 -4.63
C SER A 52 5.20 -3.70 -3.37
N TRP A 53 5.97 -3.62 -2.28
CA TRP A 53 5.48 -3.95 -0.95
C TRP A 53 4.81 -2.73 -0.36
N GLU A 54 3.50 -2.83 -0.14
CA GLU A 54 2.68 -1.74 0.35
C GLU A 54 2.25 -2.01 1.80
N PRO A 55 2.27 -0.98 2.67
CA PRO A 55 1.82 -1.14 4.04
C PRO A 55 0.36 -1.60 4.10
N LEU A 56 0.06 -2.53 5.01
CA LEU A 56 -1.31 -3.02 5.22
C LEU A 56 -2.28 -1.86 5.45
N LYS A 57 -1.84 -0.85 6.22
CA LYS A 57 -2.65 0.33 6.52
C LYS A 57 -3.12 1.06 5.26
N THR A 58 -2.20 1.31 4.32
CA THR A 58 -2.50 1.95 3.02
C THR A 58 -3.54 1.13 2.27
N MET A 59 -3.32 -0.19 2.17
CA MET A 59 -4.21 -1.08 1.42
C MET A 59 -5.59 -1.25 2.07
N CYS A 60 -5.69 -1.18 3.40
CA CYS A 60 -6.96 -1.12 4.12
C CYS A 60 -7.73 0.18 3.82
N GLU A 61 -7.03 1.29 3.59
CA GLU A 61 -7.65 2.57 3.28
C GLU A 61 -8.12 2.64 1.82
N ASP A 62 -7.30 2.15 0.89
CA ASP A 62 -7.48 2.32 -0.56
C ASP A 62 -8.28 1.17 -1.20
N VAL A 63 -8.01 -0.09 -0.84
CA VAL A 63 -8.59 -1.29 -1.49
C VAL A 63 -9.03 -2.37 -0.48
N PRO A 64 -9.83 -2.04 0.55
CA PRO A 64 -10.16 -2.97 1.64
C PRO A 64 -10.86 -4.26 1.16
N GLN A 65 -11.65 -4.19 0.08
CA GLN A 65 -12.35 -5.35 -0.46
C GLN A 65 -11.40 -6.36 -1.09
N LEU A 66 -10.43 -5.88 -1.87
CA LEU A 66 -9.43 -6.74 -2.51
C LEU A 66 -8.50 -7.37 -1.47
N LEU A 67 -8.09 -6.58 -0.48
CA LEU A 67 -7.28 -7.05 0.64
C LEU A 67 -8.01 -8.14 1.45
N LEU A 68 -9.29 -7.95 1.75
CA LEU A 68 -10.09 -8.96 2.44
C LEU A 68 -10.27 -10.23 1.59
N GLN A 69 -10.51 -10.10 0.29
CA GLN A 69 -10.62 -11.25 -0.62
C GLN A 69 -9.32 -12.06 -0.64
N TYR A 70 -8.17 -11.39 -0.77
CA TYR A 70 -6.87 -12.03 -0.69
C TYR A 70 -6.66 -12.73 0.66
N ALA A 71 -6.94 -12.04 1.76
CA ALA A 71 -6.75 -12.58 3.11
C ALA A 71 -7.62 -13.82 3.40
N ASN A 72 -8.84 -13.89 2.87
CA ASN A 72 -9.70 -15.07 3.03
C ASN A 72 -9.17 -16.29 2.23
N GLY A 73 -8.41 -16.05 1.17
CA GLY A 73 -7.75 -17.10 0.40
C GLY A 73 -6.33 -17.43 0.89
N ALA A 74 -5.78 -16.60 1.78
CA ALA A 74 -4.49 -16.84 2.41
C ALA A 74 -4.64 -17.91 3.50
N ASP A 75 -3.80 -18.94 3.48
CA ASP A 75 -3.69 -19.93 4.55
C ASP A 75 -2.89 -19.36 5.74
N ASP A 76 -3.28 -18.16 6.20
CA ASP A 76 -2.68 -17.43 7.33
C ASP A 76 -3.77 -16.76 8.16
N ASP A 77 -4.16 -17.43 9.26
CA ASP A 77 -5.18 -16.97 10.20
C ASP A 77 -4.80 -15.66 10.91
N ASP A 78 -3.51 -15.44 11.19
CA ASP A 78 -3.04 -14.24 11.89
C ASP A 78 -3.10 -13.01 10.97
N PHE A 79 -2.74 -13.20 9.71
CA PHE A 79 -2.93 -12.19 8.67
C PHE A 79 -4.42 -11.87 8.48
N LEU A 80 -5.27 -12.88 8.31
CA LEU A 80 -6.73 -12.68 8.15
C LEU A 80 -7.35 -11.94 9.34
N ARG A 81 -6.97 -12.30 10.57
CA ARG A 81 -7.43 -11.61 11.78
C ARG A 81 -6.97 -10.16 11.80
N THR A 82 -5.73 -9.90 11.40
CA THR A 82 -5.17 -8.55 11.36
C THR A 82 -5.87 -7.68 10.32
N VAL A 83 -6.08 -8.19 9.11
CA VAL A 83 -6.85 -7.54 8.03
C VAL A 83 -8.27 -7.22 8.48
N THR A 84 -8.97 -8.22 9.03
CA THR A 84 -10.34 -8.06 9.50
C THR A 84 -10.44 -7.02 10.61
N ALA A 85 -9.50 -7.02 11.56
CA ALA A 85 -9.46 -6.02 12.63
C ALA A 85 -9.14 -4.62 12.10
N ALA A 86 -8.26 -4.49 11.10
CA ALA A 86 -7.91 -3.21 10.51
C ALA A 86 -9.08 -2.59 9.72
N ILE A 87 -9.81 -3.40 8.94
CA ILE A 87 -10.96 -2.94 8.15
C ILE A 87 -12.12 -2.48 9.05
N ASN A 88 -12.40 -3.19 10.15
CA ASN A 88 -13.49 -2.88 11.06
C ASN A 88 -13.25 -1.65 11.97
N ARG A 89 -12.04 -1.07 11.95
CA ARG A 89 -11.69 0.12 12.77
C ARG A 89 -11.99 1.46 12.09
N LYS A 90 -12.55 1.43 10.89
CA LYS A 90 -12.95 2.62 10.11
C LYS A 90 -14.40 3.00 10.42
#